data_AF-A0A3M2J7X8-F1
#
_entry.id   AF-A0A3M2J7X8-F1
#
_cell.length_a   1.000
_cell.length_b   1.000
_cell.length_c   1.000
_cell.angle_alpha   90.00
_cell.angle_beta   90.00
_cell.angle_gamma   90.00
#
_symmetry.space_group_name_H-M   'P 1'
#
loop_
_entity.id
_entity.type
_entity.pdbx_description
1 polymer ?
#
loop_
_entity_poly.entity_id
_entity_poly.type
_entity_poly.pdbx_seq_one_letter_code
_entity_poly.pdbx_strand_id
1 'polypeptide(L)'
;MPEGHTVHRIARQFARDYVGRRVAVSSPQGRFAAGAALLDGRELLTSAAVGKQLFLGFAGDLVLRVHLGLYGAWDFRGAVSPLLDGEGAVASLGAPRVRRAVRMGEAERESGAPDADEEFPPPPVGQVRVRLATDATVADLRGPTACEVLDPAAA
;
A
#
# COMPACT_ATOMS: atom_id res chain seq x y z
N MET A 1 -0.76 22.01 -6.10
CA MET A 1 -0.57 21.58 -7.50
C MET A 1 -0.98 20.13 -7.64
N PRO A 2 -1.78 19.77 -8.65
CA PRO A 2 -2.20 18.40 -8.90
C PRO A 2 -1.14 17.66 -9.75
N GLU A 3 0.17 17.81 -9.47
CA GLU A 3 1.31 17.36 -10.32
C GLU A 3 2.47 16.65 -9.59
N GLY A 4 2.17 15.75 -8.62
CA GLY A 4 3.18 14.97 -7.87
C GLY A 4 2.67 13.63 -7.33
N HIS A 5 1.84 12.92 -8.10
CA HIS A 5 0.70 12.25 -7.49
C HIS A 5 1.01 10.93 -6.81
N THR A 6 1.65 9.97 -7.47
CA THR A 6 1.37 8.57 -7.13
C THR A 6 1.77 8.21 -5.70
N VAL A 7 3.00 8.50 -5.26
CA VAL A 7 3.43 8.20 -3.87
C VAL A 7 2.69 9.05 -2.84
N HIS A 8 2.38 10.32 -3.16
CA HIS A 8 1.60 11.19 -2.27
C HIS A 8 0.13 10.75 -2.18
N ARG A 9 -0.42 10.20 -3.26
CA ARG A 9 -1.77 9.64 -3.35
C ARG A 9 -1.85 8.34 -2.55
N ILE A 10 -0.84 7.49 -2.66
CA ILE A 10 -0.67 6.29 -1.83
C ILE A 10 -0.58 6.68 -0.35
N ALA A 11 0.21 7.70 0.00
CA ALA A 11 0.29 8.18 1.38
C ALA A 11 -1.08 8.66 1.89
N ARG A 12 -1.84 9.39 1.07
CA ARG A 12 -3.23 9.77 1.41
C ARG A 12 -4.14 8.56 1.59
N GLN A 13 -4.02 7.52 0.76
CA GLN A 13 -4.80 6.29 0.91
C GLN A 13 -4.49 5.59 2.24
N PHE A 14 -3.21 5.44 2.57
CA PHE A 14 -2.80 4.87 3.86
C PHE A 14 -3.26 5.72 5.04
N ALA A 15 -3.19 7.05 4.94
CA ALA A 15 -3.67 7.96 5.96
C ALA A 15 -5.18 7.78 6.24
N ARG A 16 -6.00 7.51 5.21
CA ARG A 16 -7.44 7.29 5.37
C ARG A 16 -7.76 5.88 5.89
N ASP A 17 -7.16 4.86 5.29
CA ASP A 17 -7.60 3.47 5.49
C ASP A 17 -6.81 2.68 6.52
N TYR A 18 -5.64 3.16 6.96
CA TYR A 18 -4.75 2.40 7.85
C TYR A 18 -4.30 3.15 9.10
N VAL A 19 -4.15 4.47 9.06
CA VAL A 19 -3.71 5.23 10.26
C VAL A 19 -4.74 5.09 11.38
N GLY A 20 -4.27 4.85 12.60
CA GLY A 20 -5.09 4.59 13.79
C GLY A 20 -5.58 3.15 13.91
N ARG A 21 -5.17 2.25 13.00
CA ARG A 21 -5.58 0.83 13.00
C ARG A 21 -4.38 -0.08 13.27
N ARG A 22 -4.65 -1.21 13.93
CA ARG A 22 -3.71 -2.34 13.99
C ARG A 22 -3.63 -3.01 12.63
N VAL A 23 -2.42 -3.28 12.16
CA VAL A 23 -2.17 -3.82 10.84
C VAL A 23 -1.45 -5.15 10.96
N ALA A 24 -2.02 -6.19 10.34
CA ALA A 24 -1.31 -7.44 10.09
C ALA A 24 -0.34 -7.22 8.92
N VAL A 25 0.94 -7.51 9.12
CA VAL A 25 2.00 -7.29 8.15
C VAL A 25 2.67 -8.62 7.82
N SER A 26 2.63 -9.00 6.55
CA SER A 26 3.23 -10.25 6.07
C SER A 26 4.06 -10.04 4.82
N SER A 27 4.94 -11.00 4.52
CA SER A 27 5.72 -11.03 3.28
C SER A 27 5.45 -12.36 2.58
N PRO A 28 4.41 -12.47 1.74
CA PRO A 28 3.96 -13.77 1.22
C PRO A 28 5.02 -14.55 0.41
N GLN A 29 6.01 -13.90 -0.20
CA GLN A 29 7.16 -14.58 -0.83
C GLN A 29 8.46 -14.51 -0.01
N GLY A 30 8.38 -14.19 1.27
CA GLY A 30 9.50 -14.19 2.22
C GLY A 30 10.57 -13.09 2.04
N ARG A 31 10.59 -12.35 0.92
CA ARG A 31 11.65 -11.37 0.62
C ARG A 31 11.69 -10.14 1.54
N PHE A 32 10.71 -9.97 2.42
CA PHE A 32 10.66 -8.95 3.47
C PHE A 32 10.24 -9.56 4.82
N ALA A 33 10.45 -10.86 5.03
CA ALA A 33 9.95 -11.58 6.21
C ALA A 33 10.42 -10.96 7.55
N ALA A 34 11.71 -10.60 7.65
CA ALA A 34 12.25 -10.00 8.88
C ALA A 34 11.60 -8.64 9.19
N GLY A 35 11.46 -7.77 8.18
CA GLY A 35 10.80 -6.48 8.35
C GLY A 35 9.31 -6.61 8.66
N ALA A 36 8.63 -7.56 8.02
CA ALA A 36 7.22 -7.86 8.32
C ALA A 36 7.04 -8.32 9.78
N ALA A 37 7.89 -9.21 10.27
CA ALA A 37 7.84 -9.68 11.66
C ALA A 37 8.04 -8.55 12.69
N LEU A 38 8.85 -7.53 12.36
CA LEU A 38 9.01 -6.37 13.23
C LEU A 38 7.73 -5.52 13.31
N LEU A 39 6.97 -5.43 12.21
CA LEU A 39 5.82 -4.53 12.08
C LEU A 39 4.47 -5.20 12.37
N ASP A 40 4.40 -6.53 12.32
CA ASP A 40 3.15 -7.28 12.43
C ASP A 40 2.40 -7.01 13.73
N GLY A 41 1.09 -6.82 13.62
CA GLY A 41 0.17 -6.56 14.74
C GLY A 41 0.28 -5.17 15.37
N ARG A 42 1.15 -4.30 14.84
CA ARG A 42 1.34 -2.92 15.34
C ARG A 42 0.33 -1.96 14.75
N GLU A 43 0.10 -0.86 15.46
CA GLU A 43 -0.71 0.25 14.97
C GLU A 43 0.08 1.10 13.99
N LEU A 44 -0.54 1.44 12.85
CA LEU A 44 0.01 2.44 11.94
C LEU A 44 -0.36 3.84 12.46
N LEU A 45 0.64 4.66 12.77
CA LEU A 45 0.47 5.98 13.38
C LEU A 45 0.56 7.13 12.37
N THR A 46 1.43 7.00 11.37
CA THR A 46 1.65 8.07 10.40
C THR A 46 1.81 7.54 8.98
N SER A 47 1.40 8.36 8.01
CA SER A 47 1.68 8.13 6.59
C SER A 47 2.14 9.43 5.95
N ALA A 48 3.34 9.41 5.38
CA ALA A 48 3.94 10.57 4.75
C ALA A 48 4.63 10.19 3.46
N ALA A 49 4.66 11.12 2.51
CA ALA A 49 5.47 11.02 1.30
C ALA A 49 6.42 12.22 1.22
N VAL A 50 7.70 11.93 0.97
CA VAL A 50 8.74 12.94 0.74
C VAL A 50 9.43 12.63 -0.58
N GLY A 51 9.22 13.47 -1.58
CA GLY A 51 9.71 13.22 -2.94
C GLY A 51 9.11 11.94 -3.52
N LYS A 52 9.95 10.93 -3.78
CA LYS A 52 9.56 9.61 -4.33
C LYS A 52 9.53 8.49 -3.29
N GLN A 53 9.60 8.85 -2.01
CA GLN A 53 9.66 7.92 -0.89
C GLN A 53 8.35 7.97 -0.12
N LEU A 54 7.84 6.79 0.23
CA LEU A 54 6.73 6.60 1.17
C LEU A 54 7.30 6.20 2.53
N PHE A 55 6.77 6.78 3.59
CA PHE A 55 7.09 6.47 4.97
C PHE A 55 5.79 6.17 5.73
N LEU A 56 5.72 4.96 6.28
CA LEU A 56 4.61 4.50 7.11
C LEU A 56 5.16 4.27 8.52
N GLY A 57 4.82 5.15 9.46
CA GLY A 57 5.28 5.07 10.84
C GLY A 57 4.37 4.20 11.68
N PHE A 58 4.92 3.22 12.38
CA PHE A 58 4.24 2.27 13.25
C PHE A 58 4.55 2.55 14.73
N ALA A 59 3.70 2.05 15.62
CA ALA A 59 3.94 2.09 17.05
C ALA A 59 5.30 1.47 17.44
N GLY A 60 6.00 2.10 18.39
CA GLY A 60 7.36 1.74 18.77
C GLY A 60 8.43 2.29 17.81
N ASP A 61 8.17 3.47 17.22
CA ASP A 61 9.10 4.27 16.42
C ASP A 61 9.70 3.58 15.18
N LEU A 62 9.09 2.47 14.74
CA LEU A 62 9.48 1.77 13.52
C LEU A 62 8.85 2.44 12.30
N VAL A 63 9.63 2.59 11.22
CA VAL A 63 9.12 3.19 9.98
C VAL A 63 9.33 2.24 8.80
N LEU A 64 8.25 1.83 8.13
CA LEU A 64 8.34 1.18 6.83
C LEU A 64 8.63 2.24 5.77
N ARG A 65 9.82 2.18 5.18
CA ARG A 65 10.23 3.01 4.04
C ARG A 65 10.05 2.23 2.74
N VAL A 66 9.39 2.84 1.77
CA VAL A 66 9.19 2.27 0.43
C VAL A 66 9.59 3.25 -0.66
N HIS A 67 10.40 2.77 -1.60
CA HIS A 67 10.65 3.42 -2.88
C HIS A 67 10.10 2.54 -4.01
N LEU A 68 9.07 3.01 -4.71
CA LEU A 68 8.44 2.24 -5.78
C LEU A 68 9.38 2.05 -6.99
N GLY A 69 10.14 3.08 -7.35
CA GLY A 69 10.87 3.10 -8.61
C GLY A 69 9.96 2.96 -9.83
N LEU A 70 10.51 2.42 -10.92
CA LEU A 70 9.82 2.38 -12.21
C LEU A 70 8.67 1.36 -12.27
N TYR A 71 8.78 0.27 -11.51
CA TYR A 71 7.85 -0.87 -11.60
C TYR A 71 7.01 -1.09 -10.33
N GLY A 72 7.27 -0.32 -9.28
CA GLY A 72 6.58 -0.47 -8.01
C GLY A 72 5.12 -0.04 -8.08
N ALA A 73 4.26 -0.80 -7.41
CA ALA A 73 2.85 -0.48 -7.28
C ALA A 73 2.26 -1.04 -5.98
N TRP A 74 1.21 -0.39 -5.50
CA TRP A 74 0.32 -0.89 -4.46
C TRP A 74 -1.03 -1.26 -5.06
N ASP A 75 -1.53 -2.45 -4.76
CA ASP A 75 -2.91 -2.85 -5.02
C ASP A 75 -3.71 -2.78 -3.72
N PHE A 76 -4.86 -2.12 -3.75
CA PHE A 76 -5.79 -2.04 -2.62
C PHE A 76 -7.04 -2.89 -2.91
N ARG A 77 -7.54 -3.60 -1.89
CA ARG A 77 -8.72 -4.47 -1.97
C ARG A 77 -9.54 -4.35 -0.67
N GLY A 78 -10.82 -4.70 -0.74
CA GLY A 78 -11.77 -4.58 0.37
C GLY A 78 -12.43 -3.20 0.41
N ALA A 79 -12.77 -2.72 1.61
CA ALA A 79 -13.32 -1.39 1.83
C ALA A 79 -12.22 -0.33 1.69
N VAL A 80 -12.04 0.21 0.49
CA VAL A 80 -11.08 1.27 0.18
C VAL A 80 -11.82 2.60 0.15
N SER A 81 -11.36 3.60 0.92
CA SER A 81 -12.03 4.91 0.93
C SER A 81 -11.74 5.69 -0.35
N PRO A 82 -12.72 6.41 -0.93
CA PRO A 82 -12.46 7.34 -2.02
C PRO A 82 -11.56 8.48 -1.54
N LEU A 83 -10.62 8.91 -2.39
CA LEU A 83 -9.68 9.97 -2.02
C LEU A 83 -10.25 11.38 -2.20
N LEU A 84 -11.13 11.54 -3.20
CA LEU A 84 -11.86 12.76 -3.54
C LEU A 84 -13.36 12.45 -3.57
N ASP A 85 -14.18 13.45 -3.27
CA ASP A 85 -15.63 13.31 -3.26
C ASP A 85 -16.16 13.06 -4.68
N GLY A 86 -16.98 12.02 -4.84
CA GLY A 86 -17.55 11.63 -6.13
C GLY A 86 -16.64 10.77 -7.02
N GLU A 87 -15.43 10.42 -6.57
CA GLU A 87 -14.56 9.45 -7.25
C GLU A 87 -14.76 8.03 -6.70
N GLY A 88 -14.60 7.02 -7.57
CA GLY A 88 -14.57 5.63 -7.16
C GLY A 88 -13.32 5.28 -6.36
N ALA A 89 -13.42 4.29 -5.48
CA ALA A 89 -12.28 3.79 -4.71
C ALA A 89 -11.21 3.18 -5.62
N VAL A 90 -9.93 3.46 -5.36
CA VAL A 90 -8.84 3.09 -6.28
C VAL A 90 -8.26 1.70 -5.95
N ALA A 91 -8.34 0.78 -6.90
CA ALA A 91 -7.87 -0.60 -6.74
C ALA A 91 -6.35 -0.76 -6.91
N SER A 92 -5.68 0.15 -7.64
CA SER A 92 -4.25 0.03 -7.94
C SER A 92 -3.63 1.42 -8.14
N LEU A 93 -2.54 1.67 -7.43
CA LEU A 93 -1.75 2.92 -7.48
C LEU A 93 -0.28 2.60 -7.76
N GLY A 94 0.27 3.13 -8.86
CA GLY A 94 1.62 2.79 -9.31
C GLY A 94 1.75 2.75 -10.83
N ALA A 95 2.84 2.15 -11.32
CA ALA A 95 3.08 2.02 -12.75
C ALA A 95 1.93 1.25 -13.45
N PRO A 96 1.38 1.76 -14.58
CA PRO A 96 0.32 1.08 -15.31
C PRO A 96 0.81 -0.25 -15.88
N ARG A 97 0.04 -1.33 -15.67
CA ARG A 97 0.29 -2.62 -16.33
C ARG A 97 -0.39 -2.65 -17.70
N VAL A 98 0.43 -2.81 -18.74
CA VAL A 98 -0.01 -3.10 -20.11
C VAL A 98 -0.72 -4.47 -20.14
N ARG A 99 -2.05 -4.46 -20.20
CA ARG A 99 -2.81 -5.44 -20.97
C ARG A 99 -3.59 -4.63 -22.00
N ARG A 100 -2.97 -4.51 -23.19
CA ARG A 100 -3.49 -4.08 -24.50
C ARG A 100 -4.86 -3.38 -24.51
N ALA A 101 -4.87 -2.04 -24.40
CA ALA A 101 -5.62 -1.09 -25.26
C ALA A 101 -5.48 0.35 -24.72
N VAL A 102 -4.72 1.17 -25.46
CA VAL A 102 -4.88 2.63 -25.65
C VAL A 102 -5.03 3.57 -24.42
N ARG A 103 -3.89 4.08 -23.93
CA ARG A 103 -3.55 5.50 -23.63
C ARG A 103 -2.44 5.54 -22.58
N MET A 104 -1.34 6.22 -22.90
CA MET A 104 -0.29 6.57 -21.95
C MET A 104 -0.83 7.63 -20.99
N GLY A 105 -1.16 7.20 -19.78
CA GLY A 105 -1.58 8.02 -18.63
C GLY A 105 -1.56 7.14 -17.39
N GLU A 106 -1.29 7.72 -16.21
CA GLU A 106 -1.37 7.01 -14.92
C GLU A 106 -2.79 6.45 -14.75
N ALA A 107 -3.04 5.19 -15.12
CA ALA A 107 -4.38 4.62 -15.10
C ALA A 107 -4.70 4.07 -13.71
N GLU A 108 -5.54 4.81 -12.99
CA GLU A 108 -6.26 4.33 -11.81
C GLU A 108 -7.36 3.37 -12.28
N ARG A 109 -7.49 2.22 -11.61
CA ARG A 109 -8.62 1.31 -11.84
C ARG A 109 -9.57 1.43 -10.67
N GLU A 110 -10.84 1.66 -10.96
CA GLU A 110 -11.90 1.62 -9.97
C GLU A 110 -12.00 0.21 -9.37
N SER A 111 -12.16 0.14 -8.05
CA SER A 111 -12.53 -1.08 -7.35
C SER A 111 -14.05 -1.25 -7.42
N GLY A 112 -14.50 -2.41 -7.89
CA GLY A 112 -15.90 -2.82 -7.68
C GLY A 112 -16.13 -3.12 -6.20
N ALA A 113 -17.36 -2.96 -5.72
CA ALA A 113 -17.73 -3.41 -4.38
C ALA A 113 -17.43 -4.92 -4.25
N PRO A 114 -16.84 -5.39 -3.14
CA PRO A 114 -16.62 -6.81 -2.93
C PRO A 114 -17.96 -7.56 -2.90
N ASP A 115 -18.02 -8.76 -3.48
CA ASP A 115 -19.16 -9.66 -3.28
C ASP A 115 -19.21 -10.08 -1.81
N ALA A 116 -20.40 -10.05 -1.21
CA ALA A 116 -20.59 -10.30 0.24
C ALA A 116 -20.14 -11.72 0.68
N ASP A 117 -20.02 -12.66 -0.26
CA ASP A 117 -19.62 -14.04 -0.02
C ASP A 117 -18.11 -14.30 -0.28
N GLU A 118 -17.33 -13.28 -0.64
CA GLU A 118 -15.90 -13.43 -0.89
C GLU A 118 -15.11 -13.50 0.44
N GLU A 119 -14.31 -14.55 0.61
CA GLU A 119 -13.48 -14.71 1.81
C GLU A 119 -12.45 -13.59 1.91
N PHE A 120 -12.53 -12.81 2.99
CA PHE A 120 -11.63 -11.70 3.27
C PHE A 120 -10.67 -12.05 4.43
N PRO A 121 -9.36 -11.81 4.28
CA PRO A 121 -8.70 -11.16 3.15
C PRO A 121 -8.47 -12.10 1.95
N PRO A 122 -8.63 -11.65 0.69
CA PRO A 122 -8.47 -12.52 -0.49
C PRO A 122 -7.02 -13.03 -0.61
N PRO A 123 -6.76 -14.18 -1.25
CA PRO A 123 -5.39 -14.68 -1.39
C PRO A 123 -4.48 -13.69 -2.15
N PRO A 124 -3.19 -13.57 -1.79
CA PRO A 124 -2.28 -12.61 -2.43
C PRO A 124 -2.06 -12.96 -3.90
N VAL A 125 -2.18 -11.98 -4.79
CA VAL A 125 -2.08 -12.20 -6.24
C VAL A 125 -0.74 -11.73 -6.80
N GLY A 126 0.08 -12.68 -7.26
CA GLY A 126 1.37 -12.42 -7.88
C GLY A 126 2.52 -12.23 -6.88
N GLN A 127 3.53 -11.44 -7.25
CA GLN A 127 4.77 -11.27 -6.48
C GLN A 127 4.67 -10.08 -5.50
N VAL A 128 3.94 -10.30 -4.40
CA VAL A 128 3.75 -9.37 -3.26
C VAL A 128 4.94 -9.33 -2.29
N ARG A 129 5.72 -8.23 -2.33
CA ARG A 129 6.85 -7.97 -1.43
C ARG A 129 6.42 -7.87 0.03
N VAL A 130 5.39 -7.08 0.30
CA VAL A 130 4.79 -6.92 1.63
C VAL A 130 3.29 -6.73 1.46
N ARG A 131 2.53 -7.31 2.37
CA ARG A 131 1.09 -7.21 2.46
C ARG A 131 0.71 -6.61 3.80
N LEU A 132 -0.08 -5.55 3.78
CA LEU A 132 -0.65 -4.89 4.94
C LEU A 132 -2.15 -5.18 4.93
N ALA A 133 -2.69 -5.69 6.03
CA ALA A 133 -4.10 -6.01 6.15
C ALA A 133 -4.68 -5.46 7.45
N THR A 134 -5.87 -4.87 7.33
CA THR A 134 -6.77 -4.59 8.45
C THR A 134 -7.93 -5.60 8.42
N ASP A 135 -8.94 -5.37 9.25
CA ASP A 135 -10.21 -6.09 9.23
C ASP A 135 -11.03 -5.85 7.95
N ALA A 136 -10.82 -4.72 7.26
CA ALA A 136 -11.66 -4.31 6.13
C ALA A 136 -10.87 -4.02 4.83
N THR A 137 -9.56 -3.77 4.91
CA THR A 137 -8.75 -3.33 3.76
C THR A 137 -7.44 -4.11 3.68
N VAL A 138 -7.03 -4.44 2.45
CA VAL A 138 -5.73 -5.05 2.14
C VAL A 138 -4.96 -4.16 1.17
N ALA A 139 -3.65 -4.02 1.40
CA ALA A 139 -2.72 -3.37 0.51
C ALA A 139 -1.53 -4.29 0.20
N ASP A 140 -1.34 -4.62 -1.07
CA ASP A 140 -0.25 -5.47 -1.56
C ASP A 140 0.79 -4.63 -2.31
N LEU A 141 2.03 -4.57 -1.78
CA LEU A 141 3.16 -3.92 -2.44
C LEU A 141 3.84 -4.90 -3.40
N ARG A 142 4.01 -4.50 -4.66
CA ARG A 142 4.70 -5.29 -5.69
C ARG A 142 5.80 -4.47 -6.34
N GLY A 143 6.92 -5.12 -6.66
CA GLY A 143 8.01 -4.55 -7.44
C GLY A 143 8.71 -3.27 -6.91
N PRO A 144 8.76 -2.98 -5.59
CA PRO A 144 9.48 -1.79 -5.13
C PRO A 144 10.99 -1.93 -5.39
N THR A 145 11.66 -0.80 -5.60
CA THR A 145 13.13 -0.75 -5.58
C THR A 145 13.69 -0.90 -4.17
N ALA A 146 13.02 -0.34 -3.16
CA ALA A 146 13.39 -0.46 -1.75
C ALA A 146 12.15 -0.68 -0.88
N CYS A 147 12.30 -1.54 0.13
CA CYS A 147 11.27 -1.89 1.12
C CYS A 147 12.00 -2.32 2.40
N GLU A 148 12.07 -1.42 3.37
CA GLU A 148 12.97 -1.51 4.52
C GLU A 148 12.24 -1.01 5.79
N VAL A 149 12.60 -1.57 6.94
CA VAL A 149 12.21 -1.00 8.24
C VAL A 149 13.37 -0.13 8.73
N LEU A 150 13.07 1.12 9.04
CA LEU A 150 13.97 2.02 9.73
C LEU A 150 13.63 1.95 11.22
N ASP A 151 14.65 1.69 12.04
CA ASP A 151 14.55 1.64 13.50
C ASP A 151 15.56 2.64 14.08
N PRO A 152 15.08 3.78 14.61
CA PRO A 152 15.97 4.80 15.19
C PRO A 152 16.66 4.32 16.47
N ALA A 153 16.16 3.28 17.16
CA ALA A 153 16.78 2.74 18.36
C ALA A 153 17.96 1.79 18.04
N ALA A 154 18.11 1.38 16.77
CA ALA A 154 19.19 0.51 16.32
C ALA A 154 20.41 1.27 15.74
N ALA A 155 20.38 2.61 15.75
CA ALA A 155 21.41 3.49 15.20
C ALA A 155 22.44 3.98 16.24
#